data_AF-A0A101IGB9-F1
#
_entry.id   AF-A0A101IGB9-F1
#
_cell.length_a   1.000
_cell.length_b   1.000
_cell.length_c   1.000
_cell.angle_alpha   90.00
_cell.angle_beta   90.00
_cell.angle_gamma   90.00
#
_symmetry.space_group_name_H-M   'P 1'
#
loop_
_entity.id
_entity.type
_entity.pdbx_description
1 polymer ?
#
loop_
_entity_poly.entity_id
_entity_poly.type
_entity_poly.pdbx_seq_one_letter_code
_entity_poly.pdbx_strand_id
1 'polypeptide(L)'
;MIKRCPEHGFFRGECCECGNVGQIVLEEDRSEKLGRLVAGALRHFPDDLGLDMDLRGWVNLDDLSEVIGTRYRWANKRLVIALVQSDPKERYEIREGKIRAKYGHSVDVNLDYPLNDLSDLYYGANEEEADRILEVGLKAATQRYVHLSTTPEKAWYVGTFRTNSPRVIRVDAEAAQRSGVKMMTVSEDIVISESVPPEYLSLIPFVHLDRED
;
A
#
# COMPACT_ATOMS: atom_id res chain seq x y z
N MET A 1 -9.58 12.92 -9.18
CA MET A 1 -10.66 13.71 -8.53
C MET A 1 -11.40 12.86 -7.49
N ILE A 2 -11.94 13.46 -6.42
CA ILE A 2 -12.79 12.83 -5.41
C ILE A 2 -14.17 13.48 -5.43
N LYS A 3 -15.23 12.66 -5.46
CA LYS A 3 -16.64 13.08 -5.44
C LYS A 3 -17.36 12.50 -4.22
N ARG A 4 -18.55 13.02 -3.92
CA ARG A 4 -19.45 12.50 -2.89
C ARG A 4 -20.82 12.17 -3.48
N CYS A 5 -21.25 10.93 -3.26
CA CYS A 5 -22.62 10.47 -3.41
C CYS A 5 -23.37 10.70 -2.08
N PRO A 6 -24.62 11.20 -2.11
CA PRO A 6 -25.44 11.32 -0.90
C PRO A 6 -25.68 9.99 -0.18
N GLU A 7 -25.73 8.88 -0.93
CA GLU A 7 -26.06 7.54 -0.42
C GLU A 7 -24.81 6.75 -0.04
N HIS A 8 -23.81 6.69 -0.93
CA HIS A 8 -22.64 5.79 -0.77
C HIS A 8 -21.36 6.50 -0.28
N GLY A 9 -21.41 7.81 0.01
CA GLY A 9 -20.25 8.54 0.52
C GLY A 9 -19.24 8.94 -0.56
N PHE A 10 -17.93 8.93 -0.24
CA PHE A 10 -16.90 9.42 -1.17
C PHE A 10 -16.45 8.36 -2.16
N PHE A 11 -16.21 8.76 -3.41
CA PHE A 11 -15.76 7.86 -4.46
C PHE A 11 -14.84 8.56 -5.46
N ARG A 12 -14.17 7.75 -6.28
CA ARG A 12 -13.39 8.18 -7.46
C ARG A 12 -14.00 7.56 -8.71
N GLY A 13 -13.83 8.24 -9.85
CA GLY A 13 -14.38 7.79 -11.13
C GLY A 13 -15.49 8.70 -11.66
N GLU A 14 -16.11 8.26 -12.76
CA GLU A 14 -17.15 9.02 -13.44
C GLU A 14 -18.45 9.05 -12.64
N CYS A 15 -18.94 7.87 -12.24
CA CYS A 15 -20.17 7.67 -11.48
C CYS A 15 -19.94 6.77 -10.25
N CYS A 16 -20.79 6.96 -9.25
CA CYS A 16 -20.95 6.07 -8.11
C CYS A 16 -21.61 4.74 -8.55
N GLU A 17 -21.51 3.70 -7.73
CA GLU A 17 -22.13 2.39 -7.96
C GLU A 17 -23.66 2.44 -8.16
N CYS A 18 -24.34 3.45 -7.62
CA CYS A 18 -25.77 3.67 -7.88
C CYS A 18 -26.08 4.49 -9.15
N GLY A 19 -25.07 4.79 -9.98
CA GLY A 19 -25.20 5.60 -11.19
C GLY A 19 -25.18 7.12 -10.96
N ASN A 20 -25.11 7.58 -9.70
CA ASN A 20 -25.05 9.01 -9.39
C ASN A 20 -23.68 9.61 -9.76
N VAL A 21 -23.66 10.73 -10.49
CA VAL A 21 -22.43 11.44 -10.88
C VAL A 21 -21.69 12.09 -9.71
N GLY A 22 -22.38 12.31 -8.59
CA GLY A 22 -21.86 12.88 -7.35
C GLY A 22 -21.53 14.36 -7.42
N GLN A 23 -21.28 14.96 -6.25
CA GLN A 23 -20.75 16.32 -6.13
C GLN A 23 -19.23 16.26 -6.00
N ILE A 24 -18.50 17.09 -6.77
CA ILE A 24 -17.05 17.20 -6.62
C ILE A 24 -16.71 17.75 -5.22
N VAL A 25 -15.83 17.04 -4.52
CA VAL A 25 -15.35 17.41 -3.18
C VAL A 25 -13.89 17.87 -3.27
N LEU A 26 -13.10 17.22 -4.12
CA LEU A 26 -11.70 17.55 -4.32
C LEU A 26 -11.29 17.32 -5.76
N GLU A 27 -10.82 18.38 -6.42
CA GLU A 27 -10.26 18.32 -7.76
C GLU A 27 -9.05 17.40 -7.84
N GLU A 28 -8.73 16.93 -9.04
CA GLU A 28 -7.65 15.97 -9.27
C GLU A 28 -6.28 16.47 -8.82
N ASP A 29 -5.87 17.67 -9.22
CA ASP A 29 -4.57 18.25 -8.89
C ASP A 29 -4.39 18.40 -7.36
N ARG A 30 -5.46 18.79 -6.66
CA ARG A 30 -5.49 18.91 -5.20
C ARG A 30 -5.50 17.55 -4.53
N SER A 31 -6.22 16.59 -5.09
CA SER A 31 -6.23 15.20 -4.60
C SER A 31 -4.84 14.59 -4.65
N GLU A 32 -4.10 14.81 -5.74
CA GLU A 32 -2.73 14.32 -5.87
C GLU A 32 -1.78 14.98 -4.86
N LYS A 33 -1.83 16.32 -4.73
CA LYS A 33 -1.03 17.07 -3.75
C LYS A 33 -1.31 16.62 -2.32
N LEU A 34 -2.59 16.48 -1.96
CA LEU A 34 -3.00 15.99 -0.64
C LEU A 34 -2.52 14.56 -0.42
N GLY A 35 -2.71 13.68 -1.41
CA GLY A 35 -2.28 12.29 -1.34
C GLY A 35 -0.78 12.14 -1.14
N ARG A 36 0.03 12.94 -1.84
CA ARG A 36 1.50 12.96 -1.67
C ARG A 36 1.92 13.41 -0.27
N LEU A 37 1.29 14.46 0.27
CA LEU A 37 1.61 14.95 1.61
C LEU A 37 1.18 13.94 2.69
N VAL A 38 -0.02 13.37 2.59
CA VAL A 38 -0.51 12.33 3.52
C VAL A 38 0.37 11.09 3.46
N ALA A 39 0.76 10.64 2.26
CA ALA A 39 1.68 9.52 2.12
C ALA A 39 3.05 9.82 2.76
N GLY A 40 3.60 11.01 2.52
CA GLY A 40 4.86 11.45 3.13
C GLY A 40 4.81 11.49 4.66
N ALA A 41 3.77 12.14 5.19
CA ALA A 41 3.53 12.28 6.63
C ALA A 41 3.38 10.92 7.33
N LEU A 42 2.67 9.98 6.70
CA LEU A 42 2.35 8.69 7.32
C LEU A 42 3.35 7.58 6.99
N ARG A 43 4.37 7.82 6.16
CA ARG A 43 5.32 6.76 5.75
C ARG A 43 6.78 7.13 5.86
N HIS A 44 7.12 8.40 5.69
CA HIS A 44 8.50 8.78 5.37
C HIS A 44 9.07 9.80 6.34
N PHE A 45 8.29 10.81 6.73
CA PHE A 45 8.80 11.94 7.50
C PHE A 45 7.76 12.52 8.49
N PRO A 46 7.18 11.71 9.39
CA PRO A 46 6.28 12.25 10.43
C PRO A 46 6.96 13.30 11.31
N ASP A 47 8.20 13.05 11.73
CA ASP A 47 8.97 13.92 12.62
C ASP A 47 9.26 15.30 11.99
N ASP A 48 9.58 15.35 10.70
CA ASP A 48 9.80 16.61 9.96
C ASP A 48 8.54 17.49 9.92
N LEU A 49 7.37 16.88 10.12
CA LEU A 49 6.08 17.57 10.19
C LEU A 49 5.61 17.80 11.63
N GLY A 50 6.40 17.40 12.63
CA GLY A 50 6.05 17.50 14.04
C GLY A 50 4.91 16.56 14.46
N LEU A 51 4.72 15.46 13.73
CA LEU A 51 3.69 14.47 14.04
C LEU A 51 4.25 13.38 14.96
N ASP A 52 3.59 13.15 16.09
CA ASP A 52 3.92 12.04 17.00
C ASP A 52 3.33 10.73 16.45
N MET A 53 4.18 9.94 15.79
CA MET A 53 3.83 8.63 15.25
C MET A 53 4.20 7.55 16.27
N ASP A 54 3.21 6.73 16.66
CA ASP A 54 3.49 5.60 17.55
C ASP A 54 4.20 4.44 16.82
N LEU A 55 4.68 3.47 17.60
CA LEU A 55 5.38 2.28 17.09
C LEU A 55 4.57 1.46 16.07
N ARG A 56 3.25 1.63 16.02
CA ARG A 56 2.35 0.94 15.09
C ARG A 56 1.94 1.81 13.90
N GLY A 57 2.57 2.98 13.74
CA GLY A 57 2.36 3.92 12.65
C GLY A 57 1.20 4.88 12.85
N TRP A 58 0.52 4.87 14.01
CA TRP A 58 -0.64 5.74 14.23
C TRP A 58 -0.24 7.16 14.58
N VAL A 59 -0.92 8.11 13.95
CA VAL A 59 -0.84 9.54 14.22
C VAL A 59 -2.23 10.06 14.57
N ASN A 60 -2.33 11.08 15.42
CA ASN A 60 -3.59 11.76 15.67
C ASN A 60 -4.13 12.41 14.38
N LEU A 61 -5.39 12.14 14.03
CA LEU A 61 -5.98 12.67 12.80
C LEU A 61 -6.16 14.20 12.83
N ASP A 62 -6.41 14.78 13.99
CA ASP A 62 -6.52 16.24 14.15
C ASP A 62 -5.17 16.91 13.93
N ASP A 63 -4.10 16.39 14.55
CA ASP A 63 -2.73 16.92 14.37
C ASP A 63 -2.28 16.83 12.90
N LEU A 64 -2.51 15.69 12.25
CA LEU A 64 -2.25 15.55 10.81
C LEU A 64 -3.03 16.59 9.99
N SER A 65 -4.30 16.83 10.34
CA SER A 65 -5.15 17.77 9.63
C SER A 65 -4.69 19.22 9.80
N GLU A 66 -4.18 19.60 10.97
CA GLU A 66 -3.60 20.92 11.24
C GLU A 66 -2.32 21.16 10.43
N VAL A 67 -1.41 20.18 10.43
CA VAL A 67 -0.18 20.22 9.61
C VAL A 67 -0.53 20.40 8.13
N ILE A 68 -1.47 19.59 7.63
CA ILE A 68 -1.93 19.66 6.25
C ILE A 68 -2.58 21.02 5.95
N GLY A 69 -3.42 21.54 6.84
CA GLY A 69 -4.09 22.84 6.68
C GLY A 69 -3.10 24.02 6.68
N THR A 70 -1.99 23.88 7.40
CA THR A 70 -0.89 24.86 7.38
C THR A 70 -0.18 24.86 6.03
N ARG A 71 0.08 23.68 5.46
CA ARG A 71 0.74 23.54 4.15
C ARG A 71 -0.16 23.87 2.97
N TYR A 72 -1.44 23.55 3.09
CA TYR A 72 -2.49 23.72 2.08
C TYR A 72 -3.73 24.33 2.74
N ARG A 73 -3.89 25.66 2.62
CA ARG A 73 -4.99 26.41 3.26
C ARG A 73 -6.40 25.96 2.86
N TRP A 74 -6.54 25.25 1.74
CA TRP A 74 -7.80 24.67 1.27
C TRP A 74 -8.09 23.28 1.85
N ALA A 75 -7.11 22.63 2.47
CA ALA A 75 -7.23 21.29 3.01
C ALA A 75 -7.71 21.32 4.47
N ASN A 76 -8.47 20.30 4.87
CA ASN A 76 -9.00 20.14 6.21
C ASN A 76 -9.25 18.66 6.52
N LYS A 77 -9.62 18.33 7.76
CA LYS A 77 -9.91 16.96 8.22
C LYS A 77 -10.90 16.22 7.34
N ARG A 78 -11.98 16.88 6.88
CA ARG A 78 -12.97 16.25 5.99
C ARG A 78 -12.35 15.82 4.66
N LEU A 79 -11.43 16.60 4.11
CA LEU A 79 -10.74 16.24 2.86
C LEU A 79 -9.72 15.11 3.06
N VAL A 80 -9.08 15.02 4.23
CA VAL A 80 -8.24 13.87 4.60
C VAL A 80 -9.10 12.60 4.69
N ILE A 81 -10.24 12.66 5.36
CA ILE A 81 -11.19 11.53 5.44
C ILE A 81 -11.68 11.15 4.04
N ALA A 82 -12.03 12.13 3.20
CA ALA A 82 -12.45 11.87 1.82
C ALA A 82 -11.35 11.20 0.99
N LEU A 83 -10.08 11.59 1.18
CA LEU A 83 -8.94 10.94 0.56
C LEU A 83 -8.84 9.47 0.96
N VAL A 84 -8.96 9.17 2.26
CA VAL A 84 -8.86 7.80 2.80
C VAL A 84 -10.02 6.93 2.32
N GLN A 85 -11.26 7.39 2.50
CA GLN A 85 -12.46 6.63 2.17
C GLN A 85 -12.63 6.37 0.67
N SER A 86 -12.03 7.20 -0.18
CA SER A 86 -12.07 7.03 -1.63
C SER A 86 -10.81 6.40 -2.21
N ASP A 87 -9.88 5.90 -1.38
CA ASP A 87 -8.65 5.28 -1.88
C ASP A 87 -8.93 3.83 -2.34
N PRO A 88 -8.91 3.54 -3.65
CA PRO A 88 -9.16 2.19 -4.15
C PRO A 88 -8.10 1.17 -3.71
N LYS A 89 -6.91 1.65 -3.30
CA LYS A 89 -5.83 0.78 -2.80
C LYS A 89 -5.86 0.60 -1.28
N GLU A 90 -6.84 1.23 -0.63
CA GLU A 90 -7.02 1.24 0.82
C GLU A 90 -5.70 1.48 1.57
N ARG A 91 -4.89 2.47 1.16
CA ARG A 91 -3.54 2.63 1.71
C ARG A 91 -3.51 3.06 3.17
N TYR A 92 -4.65 3.49 3.71
CA TYR A 92 -4.76 4.12 5.02
C TYR A 92 -5.93 3.54 5.79
N GLU A 93 -5.84 3.60 7.10
CA GLU A 93 -6.95 3.26 7.99
C GLU A 93 -7.11 4.31 9.07
N ILE A 94 -8.35 4.50 9.54
CA ILE A 94 -8.71 5.42 10.61
C ILE A 94 -9.39 4.62 11.71
N ARG A 95 -8.91 4.75 12.95
CA ARG A 95 -9.49 4.11 14.14
C ARG A 95 -9.39 5.05 15.32
N GLU A 96 -10.51 5.26 16.03
CA GLU A 96 -10.55 6.02 17.30
C GLU A 96 -9.86 7.40 17.23
N GLY A 97 -10.10 8.13 16.13
CA GLY A 97 -9.51 9.46 15.93
C GLY A 97 -8.04 9.46 15.51
N LYS A 98 -7.43 8.30 15.27
CA LYS A 98 -6.07 8.16 14.72
C LYS A 98 -6.10 7.67 13.28
N ILE A 99 -5.03 7.92 12.55
CA ILE A 99 -4.81 7.50 11.17
C ILE A 99 -3.40 6.91 11.01
N ARG A 100 -3.27 5.88 10.17
CA ARG A 100 -1.95 5.36 9.73
C ARG A 100 -2.00 4.92 8.27
N ALA A 101 -0.83 4.81 7.66
CA ALA A 101 -0.70 4.02 6.44
C ALA A 101 -0.75 2.52 6.79
N LYS A 102 -1.37 1.70 5.95
CA LYS A 102 -1.41 0.25 6.15
C LYS A 102 -0.10 -0.45 5.76
N TYR A 103 0.66 0.18 4.85
CA TYR A 103 1.90 -0.35 4.29
C TYR A 103 2.74 0.76 3.66
N GLY A 104 3.99 0.44 3.30
CA GLY A 104 4.90 1.33 2.56
C GLY A 104 5.68 2.34 3.41
N HIS A 105 5.75 2.15 4.72
CA HIS A 105 6.60 2.95 5.61
C HIS A 105 8.08 2.76 5.24
N SER A 106 8.87 3.83 5.30
CA SER A 106 10.33 3.78 5.37
C SER A 106 10.86 4.08 6.78
N VAL A 107 10.00 4.62 7.64
CA VAL A 107 10.28 4.76 9.08
C VAL A 107 10.13 3.40 9.79
N ASP A 108 10.81 3.25 10.91
CA ASP A 108 10.75 2.01 11.68
C ASP A 108 9.43 1.91 12.45
N VAL A 109 8.54 1.05 11.95
CA VAL A 109 7.26 0.72 12.58
C VAL A 109 7.14 -0.80 12.75
N ASN A 110 6.44 -1.20 13.80
CA ASN A 110 6.05 -2.58 14.06
C ASN A 110 4.55 -2.72 13.88
N LEU A 111 4.13 -3.06 12.66
CA LEU A 111 2.73 -3.24 12.31
C LEU A 111 2.16 -4.51 12.98
N ASP A 112 0.87 -4.46 13.29
CA ASP A 112 0.16 -5.40 14.17
C ASP A 112 -1.00 -6.12 13.46
N TYR A 113 -0.82 -6.41 12.17
CA TYR A 113 -1.79 -7.16 11.37
C TYR A 113 -1.77 -8.67 11.71
N PRO A 114 -2.86 -9.40 11.42
CA PRO A 114 -2.90 -10.86 11.56
C PRO A 114 -1.79 -11.54 10.76
N LEU A 115 -1.29 -12.67 11.26
CA LEU A 115 -0.32 -13.49 10.53
C LEU A 115 -0.93 -14.02 9.23
N ASN A 116 -0.12 -14.13 8.19
CA ASN A 116 -0.54 -14.72 6.92
C ASN A 116 -0.82 -16.23 7.08
N ASP A 117 -1.85 -16.69 6.37
CA ASP A 117 -2.31 -18.08 6.31
C ASP A 117 -2.19 -18.71 4.92
N LEU A 118 -1.82 -17.93 3.89
CA LEU A 118 -1.59 -18.44 2.54
C LEU A 118 -0.28 -19.22 2.47
N SER A 119 -0.28 -20.36 1.75
CA SER A 119 0.92 -21.17 1.53
C SER A 119 1.93 -20.51 0.60
N ASP A 120 1.43 -19.75 -0.39
CA ASP A 120 2.23 -19.14 -1.43
C ASP A 120 1.91 -17.65 -1.55
N LEU A 121 2.95 -16.85 -1.73
CA LEU A 121 2.87 -15.42 -2.01
C LEU A 121 3.77 -15.08 -3.19
N TYR A 122 3.63 -13.87 -3.75
CA TYR A 122 4.26 -13.55 -5.02
C TYR A 122 4.90 -12.16 -5.02
N TYR A 123 6.02 -12.04 -5.72
CA TYR A 123 6.72 -10.77 -5.92
C TYR A 123 7.07 -10.59 -7.41
N GLY A 124 6.78 -9.39 -7.93
CA GLY A 124 7.12 -9.02 -9.30
C GLY A 124 8.42 -8.23 -9.35
N ALA A 125 9.37 -8.69 -10.18
CA ALA A 125 10.68 -8.09 -10.33
C ALA A 125 11.08 -8.03 -11.82
N ASN A 126 12.02 -7.16 -12.18
CA ASN A 126 12.69 -7.28 -13.48
C ASN A 126 13.67 -8.46 -13.48
N GLU A 127 14.20 -8.84 -14.64
CA GLU A 127 15.07 -10.00 -14.80
C GLU A 127 16.31 -9.96 -13.89
N GLU A 128 17.07 -8.87 -13.91
CA GLU A 128 18.28 -8.71 -13.09
C GLU A 128 17.97 -8.66 -11.58
N GLU A 129 16.85 -8.06 -11.19
CA GLU A 129 16.39 -8.02 -9.80
C GLU A 129 15.96 -9.42 -9.36
N ALA A 130 15.26 -10.18 -10.21
CA ALA A 130 14.83 -11.54 -9.90
C ALA A 130 16.02 -12.47 -9.68
N ASP A 131 17.02 -12.44 -10.58
CA ASP A 131 18.21 -13.28 -10.44
C ASP A 131 18.96 -12.97 -9.14
N ARG A 132 19.10 -11.68 -8.79
CA ARG A 132 19.69 -11.27 -7.50
C ARG A 132 18.86 -11.76 -6.31
N ILE A 133 17.54 -11.59 -6.34
CA ILE A 133 16.65 -12.00 -5.24
C ILE A 133 16.76 -13.51 -4.99
N LEU A 134 16.86 -14.32 -6.05
CA LEU A 134 17.02 -15.78 -5.92
C LEU A 134 18.37 -16.18 -5.34
N GLU A 135 19.40 -15.34 -5.51
CA GLU A 135 20.74 -15.59 -4.96
C GLU A 135 20.85 -15.13 -3.50
N VAL A 136 20.37 -13.93 -3.17
CA VAL A 136 20.65 -13.27 -1.87
C VAL A 136 19.45 -13.15 -0.93
N GLY A 137 18.27 -13.58 -1.39
CA GLY A 137 16.99 -13.43 -0.70
C GLY A 137 16.29 -12.11 -1.00
N LEU A 138 15.02 -12.05 -0.64
CA LEU A 138 14.15 -10.89 -0.83
C LEU A 138 14.17 -10.01 0.41
N LYS A 139 14.62 -8.76 0.25
CA LYS A 139 14.70 -7.77 1.33
C LYS A 139 13.95 -6.52 0.94
N ALA A 140 13.41 -5.83 1.94
CA ALA A 140 12.82 -4.52 1.70
C ALA A 140 13.94 -3.55 1.29
N ALA A 141 13.69 -2.77 0.23
CA ALA A 141 14.68 -1.80 -0.26
C ALA A 141 14.68 -0.55 0.62
N THR A 142 13.79 0.40 0.32
CA THR A 142 13.61 1.63 1.12
C THR A 142 12.48 1.54 2.13
N GLN A 143 11.70 0.46 2.08
CA GLN A 143 10.53 0.25 2.92
C GLN A 143 10.91 -0.60 4.14
N ARG A 144 10.08 -0.56 5.19
CA ARG A 144 10.24 -1.34 6.41
C ARG A 144 9.96 -2.82 6.20
N TYR A 145 8.98 -3.14 5.33
CA TYR A 145 8.58 -4.50 5.03
C TYR A 145 8.63 -4.76 3.53
N VAL A 146 8.90 -6.01 3.15
CA VAL A 146 8.67 -6.51 1.80
C VAL A 146 7.17 -6.52 1.55
N HIS A 147 6.73 -6.06 0.38
CA HIS A 147 5.33 -6.20 -0.04
C HIS A 147 5.21 -7.38 -0.98
N LEU A 148 4.30 -8.29 -0.66
CA LEU A 148 3.98 -9.48 -1.43
C LEU A 148 2.52 -9.42 -1.90
N SER A 149 2.27 -9.92 -3.09
CA SER A 149 0.93 -10.10 -3.63
C SER A 149 0.41 -11.49 -3.30
N THR A 150 -0.91 -11.60 -3.11
CA THR A 150 -1.57 -12.88 -2.84
C THR A 150 -1.77 -13.75 -4.09
N THR A 151 -1.57 -13.19 -5.29
CA THR A 151 -1.65 -13.94 -6.56
C THR A 151 -0.50 -13.60 -7.52
N PRO A 152 -0.13 -14.53 -8.44
CA PRO A 152 0.86 -14.27 -9.49
C PRO A 152 0.51 -13.08 -10.39
N GLU A 153 -0.75 -12.94 -10.77
CA GLU A 153 -1.23 -11.89 -11.68
C GLU A 153 -1.07 -10.52 -11.06
N LYS A 154 -1.38 -10.38 -9.77
CA LYS A 154 -1.17 -9.14 -9.01
C LYS A 154 0.32 -8.82 -8.89
N ALA A 155 1.16 -9.81 -8.58
CA ALA A 155 2.61 -9.61 -8.52
C ALA A 155 3.16 -9.14 -9.87
N TRP A 156 2.74 -9.78 -10.97
CA TRP A 156 3.12 -9.38 -12.32
C TRP A 156 2.66 -7.95 -12.61
N TYR A 157 1.39 -7.62 -12.38
CA TYR A 157 0.85 -6.27 -12.58
C TYR A 157 1.62 -5.22 -11.79
N VAL A 158 1.94 -5.49 -10.52
CA VAL A 158 2.75 -4.59 -9.70
C VAL A 158 4.16 -4.44 -10.24
N GLY A 159 4.74 -5.52 -10.76
CA GLY A 159 6.03 -5.50 -11.45
C GLY A 159 6.03 -4.58 -12.69
N THR A 160 4.89 -4.44 -13.38
CA THR A 160 4.80 -3.60 -14.58
C THR A 160 5.09 -2.12 -14.34
N PHE A 161 4.92 -1.63 -13.09
CA PHE A 161 5.27 -0.26 -12.73
C PHE A 161 6.78 0.02 -12.78
N ARG A 162 7.62 -1.02 -12.87
CA ARG A 162 9.09 -0.92 -12.89
C ARG A 162 9.70 -1.43 -14.20
N THR A 163 9.05 -2.36 -14.90
CA THR A 163 9.57 -3.00 -16.11
C THR A 163 8.44 -3.45 -17.03
N ASN A 164 8.65 -3.47 -18.33
CA ASN A 164 7.66 -3.95 -19.31
C ASN A 164 7.53 -5.48 -19.32
N SER A 165 8.49 -6.21 -18.75
CA SER A 165 8.48 -7.69 -18.72
C SER A 165 8.84 -8.20 -17.33
N PRO A 166 7.92 -8.13 -16.36
CA PRO A 166 8.15 -8.63 -15.02
C PRO A 166 8.27 -10.15 -14.99
N ARG A 167 9.21 -10.65 -14.19
CA ARG A 167 9.26 -12.04 -13.74
C ARG A 167 8.54 -12.16 -12.41
N VAL A 168 7.84 -13.28 -12.21
CA VAL A 168 7.13 -13.56 -10.97
C VAL A 168 7.93 -14.55 -10.13
N ILE A 169 8.24 -14.14 -8.92
CA ILE A 169 8.90 -14.95 -7.90
C ILE A 169 7.81 -15.43 -6.94
N ARG A 170 7.70 -16.75 -6.78
CA ARG A 170 6.91 -17.39 -5.74
C ARG A 170 7.72 -17.45 -4.45
N VAL A 171 7.06 -17.13 -3.35
CA VAL A 171 7.52 -17.25 -1.97
C VAL A 171 6.76 -18.41 -1.34
N ASP A 172 7.47 -19.44 -0.87
CA ASP A 172 6.91 -20.49 0.00
C ASP A 172 6.70 -19.90 1.40
N ALA A 173 5.55 -19.26 1.58
CA ALA A 173 5.21 -18.51 2.78
C ALA A 173 5.02 -19.44 3.98
N GLU A 174 4.46 -20.64 3.77
CA GLU A 174 4.31 -21.63 4.83
C GLU A 174 5.67 -22.08 5.37
N ALA A 175 6.60 -22.47 4.50
CA ALA A 175 7.93 -22.91 4.92
C ALA A 175 8.74 -21.77 5.56
N ALA A 176 8.67 -20.56 5.00
CA ALA A 176 9.33 -19.38 5.55
C ALA A 176 8.75 -19.00 6.93
N GLN A 177 7.43 -19.06 7.13
CA GLN A 177 6.83 -18.80 8.44
C GLN A 177 7.21 -19.86 9.47
N ARG A 178 7.28 -21.15 9.07
CA ARG A 178 7.75 -22.24 9.96
C ARG A 178 9.21 -22.06 10.39
N SER A 179 10.04 -21.37 9.60
CA SER A 179 11.43 -21.04 9.97
C SER A 179 11.57 -19.70 10.71
N GLY A 180 10.48 -18.98 10.95
CA GLY A 180 10.43 -17.77 11.76
C GLY A 180 10.31 -16.46 10.99
N VAL A 181 10.13 -16.49 9.66
CA VAL A 181 9.86 -15.27 8.88
C VAL A 181 8.46 -14.75 9.21
N LYS A 182 8.38 -13.55 9.78
CA LYS A 182 7.09 -12.92 10.11
C LYS A 182 6.46 -12.34 8.84
N MET A 183 5.26 -12.83 8.52
CA MET A 183 4.41 -12.34 7.42
C MET A 183 3.04 -11.98 7.97
N MET A 184 2.47 -10.86 7.51
CA MET A 184 1.18 -10.36 8.00
C MET A 184 0.27 -9.90 6.87
N THR A 185 -1.01 -10.28 6.94
CA THR A 185 -2.03 -9.96 5.94
C THR A 185 -2.60 -8.57 6.18
N VAL A 186 -2.39 -7.66 5.23
CA VAL A 186 -2.83 -6.26 5.32
C VAL A 186 -4.17 -6.04 4.63
N SER A 187 -4.39 -6.73 3.51
CA SER A 187 -5.65 -6.82 2.78
C SER A 187 -5.70 -8.15 2.03
N GLU A 188 -6.81 -8.40 1.33
CA GLU A 188 -6.98 -9.57 0.44
C GLU A 188 -5.86 -9.70 -0.61
N ASP A 189 -5.21 -8.59 -0.94
CA ASP A 189 -4.26 -8.49 -2.05
C ASP A 189 -2.81 -8.34 -1.60
N ILE A 190 -2.60 -7.98 -0.34
CA ILE A 190 -1.31 -7.51 0.15
C ILE A 190 -0.94 -8.22 1.46
N VAL A 191 0.20 -8.88 1.43
CA VAL A 191 0.92 -9.37 2.60
C VAL A 191 2.21 -8.57 2.75
N ILE A 192 2.55 -8.20 3.98
CA ILE A 192 3.85 -7.62 4.31
C ILE A 192 4.72 -8.65 5.00
N SER A 193 6.01 -8.66 4.70
CA SER A 193 6.96 -9.65 5.22
C SER A 193 8.24 -8.99 5.72
N GLU A 194 8.85 -9.59 6.73
CA GLU A 194 10.29 -9.43 6.96
C GLU A 194 11.09 -10.01 5.77
N SER A 195 12.43 -9.91 5.82
CA SER A 195 13.27 -10.45 4.75
C SER A 195 13.07 -11.96 4.57
N VAL A 196 12.98 -12.43 3.33
CA VAL A 196 12.77 -13.83 2.98
C VAL A 196 14.07 -14.44 2.44
N PRO A 197 14.60 -15.50 3.07
CA PRO A 197 15.77 -16.22 2.57
C PRO A 197 15.56 -16.86 1.19
N PRO A 198 16.62 -16.98 0.36
CA PRO A 198 16.54 -17.46 -1.02
C PRO A 198 16.00 -18.89 -1.17
N GLU A 199 16.20 -19.76 -0.17
CA GLU A 199 15.70 -21.14 -0.20
C GLU A 199 14.17 -21.26 -0.26
N TYR A 200 13.44 -20.20 0.07
CA TYR A 200 11.97 -20.13 -0.04
C TYR A 200 11.49 -19.43 -1.32
N LEU A 201 12.42 -19.08 -2.21
CA LEU A 201 12.13 -18.30 -3.41
C LEU A 201 12.34 -19.16 -4.65
N SER A 202 11.36 -19.12 -5.55
CA SER A 202 11.45 -19.81 -6.83
C SER A 202 10.77 -19.01 -7.91
N LEU A 203 11.35 -18.97 -9.11
CA LEU A 203 10.65 -18.44 -10.28
C LEU A 203 9.52 -19.37 -10.67
N ILE A 204 8.41 -18.77 -11.08
CA ILE A 204 7.33 -19.51 -11.73
C ILE A 204 7.22 -19.09 -13.19
N PRO A 205 6.91 -20.03 -14.11
CA PRO A 205 6.51 -19.67 -15.46
C PRO A 205 5.21 -18.87 -15.36
N PHE A 206 5.26 -17.59 -15.67
CA PHE A 206 4.08 -16.74 -15.74
C PHE A 206 4.03 -16.11 -17.12
N VAL A 207 2.99 -16.44 -17.88
CA VAL A 207 2.65 -15.79 -19.13
C VAL A 207 1.39 -15.02 -18.86
N HIS A 208 1.46 -13.69 -18.88
CA HIS A 208 0.25 -12.89 -18.95
C HIS A 208 -0.37 -13.18 -20.32
N LEU A 209 -1.49 -13.90 -20.33
CA LEU A 209 -2.30 -14.00 -21.53
C LEU A 209 -2.96 -12.63 -21.70
N ASP A 210 -2.34 -11.78 -22.51
CA ASP A 210 -3.08 -10.68 -23.12
C ASP A 210 -4.30 -11.33 -23.79
N ARG A 211 -5.49 -10.99 -23.32
CA ARG A 211 -6.67 -11.22 -24.15
C ARG A 211 -6.46 -10.35 -25.38
N GLU A 212 -6.19 -11.01 -26.51
CA GLU A 212 -6.10 -10.41 -27.83
C GLU A 212 -7.25 -9.42 -28.08
N ASP A 213 -6.87 -8.26 -28.61
CA ASP A 213 -7.60 -7.30 -29.46
C ASP A 213 -9.13 -7.16 -29.35
#